data_AF-A0A4R6MI14-F1
#
_entry.id   AF-A0A4R6MI14-F1
#
_cell.length_a   1.000
_cell.length_b   1.000
_cell.length_c   1.000
_cell.angle_alpha   90.00
_cell.angle_beta   90.00
_cell.angle_gamma   90.00
#
_symmetry.space_group_name_H-M   'P 1'
#
loop_
_entity.id
_entity.type
_entity.pdbx_description
1 polymer ?
#
loop_
_entity_poly.entity_id
_entity_poly.type
_entity_poly.pdbx_seq_one_letter_code
_entity_poly.pdbx_strand_id
1 'polypeptide(L)'
;MAAKKPEEMSNEELLKNEIIFKTVIYILLIFAVILLAAGIWLTIVKKQFSALTVIPISLGIIVMVNANTLKTLQKEKKSRGL
;
A
#
# COMPACT_ATOMS: atom_id res chain seq x y z
N MET A 1 -2.84 -16.77 4.72
CA MET A 1 -4.29 -16.64 4.97
C MET A 1 -5.00 -16.95 3.67
N ALA A 2 -5.88 -17.95 3.63
CA ALA A 2 -6.80 -18.07 2.52
C ALA A 2 -7.60 -16.76 2.44
N ALA A 3 -7.58 -16.09 1.30
CA ALA A 3 -8.25 -14.81 1.10
C ALA A 3 -9.76 -15.03 1.09
N LYS A 4 -10.39 -15.03 2.28
CA LYS A 4 -11.85 -14.90 2.40
C LYS A 4 -12.29 -13.70 1.58
N LYS A 5 -13.36 -13.83 0.80
CA LYS A 5 -13.93 -12.66 0.12
C LYS A 5 -14.45 -11.67 1.17
N PRO A 6 -14.49 -10.37 0.88
CA PRO A 6 -15.06 -9.38 1.81
C PRO A 6 -16.46 -9.76 2.33
N GLU A 7 -17.29 -10.35 1.47
CA GLU A 7 -18.63 -10.86 1.77
C GLU A 7 -18.63 -11.95 2.87
N GLU A 8 -17.57 -12.75 2.97
CA GLU A 8 -17.43 -13.87 3.90
C GLU A 8 -16.80 -13.46 5.24
N MET A 9 -16.37 -12.19 5.37
CA MET A 9 -15.75 -11.66 6.59
C MET A 9 -16.82 -11.27 7.61
N SER A 10 -16.53 -11.47 8.90
CA SER A 10 -17.32 -10.82 9.97
C SER A 10 -17.11 -9.30 9.95
N ASN A 11 -18.00 -8.54 10.57
CA ASN A 11 -17.87 -7.06 10.63
C ASN A 11 -16.55 -6.63 11.29
N GLU A 12 -16.13 -7.34 12.33
CA GLU A 12 -14.86 -7.06 13.00
C GLU A 12 -13.65 -7.40 12.13
N GLU A 13 -13.69 -8.53 11.41
CA GLU A 13 -12.65 -8.92 10.45
C GLU A 13 -12.55 -7.88 9.33
N LEU A 14 -13.69 -7.42 8.80
CA LEU A 14 -13.76 -6.43 7.72
C LEU A 14 -13.15 -5.09 8.15
N LEU A 15 -13.51 -4.58 9.32
CA LEU A 15 -12.98 -3.32 9.86
C LEU A 15 -11.48 -3.41 10.19
N LYS A 16 -11.04 -4.51 10.80
CA LYS A 16 -9.62 -4.75 11.06
C LYS A 16 -8.81 -4.80 9.77
N ASN A 17 -9.29 -5.54 8.77
CA ASN A 17 -8.62 -5.63 7.47
C ASN A 17 -8.57 -4.26 6.78
N GLU A 18 -9.63 -3.46 6.80
CA GLU A 18 -9.61 -2.11 6.23
C GLU A 18 -8.49 -1.24 6.84
N ILE A 19 -8.36 -1.27 8.17
CA ILE A 19 -7.32 -0.52 8.90
C ILE A 19 -5.93 -1.05 8.54
N ILE A 20 -5.74 -2.37 8.49
CA ILE A 20 -4.46 -2.98 8.11
C ILE A 20 -4.05 -2.54 6.70
N PHE A 21 -4.94 -2.67 5.71
CA PHE A 21 -4.63 -2.28 4.33
C PHE A 21 -4.36 -0.78 4.20
N LYS A 22 -5.12 0.09 4.89
CA LYS A 22 -4.82 1.53 4.95
C LYS A 22 -3.41 1.77 5.52
N THR A 23 -3.09 1.13 6.63
CA THR A 23 -1.81 1.30 7.33
C THR A 23 -0.65 0.85 6.45
N VAL A 24 -0.77 -0.32 5.81
CA VAL A 24 0.23 -0.85 4.89
C VAL A 24 0.44 0.10 3.71
N ILE A 25 -0.64 0.61 3.09
CA ILE A 25 -0.53 1.58 1.99
C ILE A 25 0.22 2.84 2.44
N TYR A 26 -0.12 3.41 3.60
CA TYR A 26 0.57 4.59 4.11
C TYR A 26 2.06 4.33 4.37
N ILE A 27 2.39 3.21 5.00
CA ILE A 27 3.78 2.83 5.26
C ILE A 27 4.56 2.68 3.95
N LEU A 28 3.99 1.99 2.95
CA LEU A 28 4.62 1.81 1.65
C LEU A 28 4.86 3.15 0.95
N LEU A 29 3.91 4.09 1.01
CA LEU A 29 4.06 5.42 0.44
C LEU A 29 5.15 6.23 1.16
N ILE A 30 5.19 6.20 2.49
CA ILE A 30 6.22 6.89 3.28
C ILE A 30 7.61 6.35 2.91
N PHE A 31 7.78 5.02 2.88
CA PHE A 31 9.05 4.42 2.49
C PHE A 31 9.41 4.70 1.03
N ALA A 32 8.44 4.70 0.12
CA ALA A 32 8.68 5.04 -1.28
C ALA A 32 9.23 6.48 -1.42
N VAL A 33 8.67 7.44 -0.69
CA VAL A 33 9.15 8.83 -0.69
C VAL A 33 10.55 8.93 -0.10
N ILE A 34 10.81 8.28 1.04
CA ILE A 34 12.14 8.29 1.69
C ILE A 34 13.20 7.68 0.74
N LEU A 35 12.89 6.54 0.13
CA LEU A 35 13.81 5.85 -0.78
C LEU A 35 14.05 6.66 -2.06
N LEU A 36 13.03 7.30 -2.60
CA LEU A 36 13.18 8.19 -3.76
C LEU A 36 14.08 9.37 -3.41
N ALA A 37 13.84 10.04 -2.27
CA ALA A 37 14.64 11.17 -1.83
C ALA A 37 16.11 10.76 -1.60
N ALA A 38 16.35 9.63 -0.92
CA ALA A 38 17.69 9.08 -0.72
C ALA A 38 18.35 8.69 -2.05
N GLY A 39 17.61 8.09 -2.98
CA GLY A 39 18.08 7.71 -4.30
C GLY A 39 18.48 8.92 -5.15
N ILE A 40 17.66 9.98 -5.15
CA ILE A 40 17.97 11.25 -5.83
C ILE A 40 19.21 11.90 -5.19
N TRP A 41 19.26 11.98 -3.87
CA TRP A 41 20.41 12.53 -3.15
C TRP A 41 21.72 11.81 -3.50
N LEU A 42 21.71 10.48 -3.48
CA LEU A 42 22.88 9.68 -3.87
C LEU A 42 23.24 9.87 -5.34
N THR A 43 22.25 10.01 -6.21
CA THR A 43 22.49 10.25 -7.64
C THR A 43 23.18 11.60 -7.87
N ILE A 44 22.77 12.63 -7.13
CA ILE A 44 23.39 13.96 -7.19
C ILE A 44 24.81 13.94 -6.61
N VAL A 45 25.00 13.37 -5.42
CA VAL A 45 26.30 13.38 -4.71
C VAL A 45 27.33 12.48 -5.39
N LYS A 46 26.93 11.28 -5.83
CA LYS A 46 27.85 10.32 -6.46
C LYS A 46 27.89 10.43 -7.99
N LYS A 47 27.05 11.28 -8.60
CA LYS A 47 26.90 11.43 -10.06
C LYS A 47 26.67 10.11 -10.81
N GLN A 48 26.09 9.12 -10.13
CA GLN A 48 25.83 7.78 -10.66
C GLN A 48 24.40 7.37 -10.36
N PHE A 49 23.82 6.56 -11.24
CA PHE A 49 22.48 6.03 -11.04
C PHE A 49 22.38 5.26 -9.71
N SER A 50 21.38 5.59 -8.90
CA SER A 50 21.06 4.83 -7.69
C SER A 50 19.87 3.92 -7.94
N ALA A 51 20.06 2.61 -7.74
CA ALA A 51 18.98 1.61 -7.81
C ALA A 51 17.84 1.89 -6.80
N LEU A 52 18.08 2.69 -5.77
CA LEU A 52 17.05 3.15 -4.83
C LEU A 52 15.95 3.96 -5.50
N THR A 53 16.21 4.55 -6.67
CA THR A 53 15.20 5.29 -7.46
C THR A 53 14.20 4.36 -8.16
N VAL A 54 14.53 3.09 -8.37
CA VAL A 54 13.65 2.09 -9.00
C VAL A 54 12.66 1.49 -8.01
N ILE A 55 13.08 1.33 -6.75
CA ILE A 55 12.26 0.71 -5.70
C ILE A 55 10.89 1.39 -5.53
N PRO A 56 10.77 2.74 -5.53
CA PRO A 56 9.48 3.44 -5.50
C PRO A 56 8.53 3.04 -6.63
N ILE A 57 9.04 2.69 -7.81
CA ILE A 57 8.21 2.23 -8.94
C ILE A 57 7.56 0.89 -8.60
N SER A 58 8.34 -0.07 -8.10
CA SER A 58 7.84 -1.37 -7.64
C SER A 58 6.86 -1.23 -6.48
N LEU A 59 7.16 -0.36 -5.51
CA LEU A 59 6.26 -0.05 -4.40
C LEU A 59 4.94 0.57 -4.91
N GLY A 60 4.97 1.39 -5.96
CA GLY A 60 3.78 1.93 -6.61
C GLY A 60 2.83 0.84 -7.13
N ILE A 61 3.36 -0.22 -7.74
CA ILE A 61 2.56 -1.37 -8.19
C ILE A 61 1.92 -2.08 -6.99
N ILE A 62 2.68 -2.31 -5.92
CA ILE A 62 2.19 -2.96 -4.70
C ILE A 62 1.10 -2.12 -4.04
N VAL A 63 1.28 -0.80 -3.98
CA VAL A 63 0.27 0.15 -3.47
C VAL A 63 -1.00 0.08 -4.32
N MET A 64 -0.89 0.03 -5.65
CA MET A 64 -2.06 -0.09 -6.54
C MET A 64 -2.87 -1.37 -6.26
N VAL A 65 -2.20 -2.51 -6.14
CA VAL A 65 -2.87 -3.80 -5.83
C VAL A 65 -3.57 -3.73 -4.46
N ASN A 66 -2.87 -3.25 -3.43
CA ASN A 66 -3.44 -3.11 -2.09
C ASN A 66 -4.59 -2.09 -2.04
N ALA A 67 -4.51 -1.01 -2.82
CA ALA A 67 -5.57 -0.01 -2.92
C ALA A 67 -6.84 -0.58 -3.57
N ASN A 68 -6.71 -1.49 -4.54
CA ASN A 68 -7.85 -2.19 -5.11
C ASN A 68 -8.53 -3.10 -4.08
N THR A 69 -7.75 -3.84 -3.29
CA THR A 69 -8.28 -4.63 -2.16
C THR A 69 -8.93 -3.75 -1.10
N LEU A 70 -8.34 -2.60 -0.77
CA LEU A 70 -8.96 -1.66 0.17
C LEU A 70 -10.31 -1.14 -0.36
N LYS A 71 -10.42 -0.85 -1.66
CA LYS A 71 -11.68 -0.43 -2.29
C LYS A 71 -12.75 -1.51 -2.21
N THR A 72 -12.41 -2.80 -2.34
CA THR A 72 -13.42 -3.87 -2.21
C THR A 72 -13.90 -3.99 -0.77
N LEU A 73 -13.00 -3.90 0.22
CA LEU A 73 -13.37 -3.87 1.64
C LEU A 73 -14.28 -2.68 1.97
N GLN A 74 -13.97 -1.49 1.44
CA GLN A 74 -14.77 -0.27 1.65
C GLN A 74 -16.14 -0.33 1.00
N LYS A 75 -16.26 -0.95 -0.18
CA LYS A 75 -17.55 -1.19 -0.83
C LYS A 75 -18.43 -2.09 0.02
N GLU A 76 -17.86 -3.19 0.51
CA GLU A 76 -18.58 -4.12 1.38
C GLU A 76 -19.01 -3.46 2.68
N LYS A 77 -18.09 -2.73 3.32
CA LYS A 77 -18.39 -1.96 4.54
C LYS A 77 -19.56 -1.00 4.32
N LYS A 78 -19.55 -0.25 3.22
CA LYS A 78 -20.65 0.65 2.85
C LYS A 78 -21.96 -0.10 2.60
N SER A 79 -21.92 -1.26 1.96
CA SER A 79 -23.10 -2.11 1.73
C SER A 79 -23.73 -2.60 3.03
N ARG A 80 -22.93 -2.77 4.09
CA ARG A 80 -23.38 -3.18 5.43
C ARG A 80 -23.76 -2.00 6.34
N GLY A 81 -23.59 -0.76 5.90
CA GLY A 81 -23.85 0.44 6.71
C GLY A 81 -22.89 0.63 7.88
N LEU A 82 -21.65 0.16 7.75
CA LEU A 82 -20.60 0.19 8.77
C LEU A 82 -19.55 1.30 8.53
#